data_AF-A0A0C3DMG9-F1
#
_entry.id   AF-A0A0C3DMG9-F1
#
_cell.length_a   1.000
_cell.length_b   1.000
_cell.length_c   1.000
_cell.angle_alpha   90.00
_cell.angle_beta   90.00
_cell.angle_gamma   90.00
#
_symmetry.space_group_name_H-M   'P 1'
#
loop_
_entity.id
_entity.type
_entity.pdbx_description
1 polymer ?
#
loop_
_entity_poly.entity_id
_entity_poly.type
_entity_poly.pdbx_seq_one_letter_code
_entity_poly.pdbx_strand_id
1 'polypeptide(L)'
;MLEACTSAFLPRWTIQCDVASAYYIPCFISKEEETYLLRQGNQINEYPNQRWETLLELRVGPYILGRLRSTGAFGDSPHKGAIRAILNELSIGDVQPHEDDPAYHPVVATISLSFYSVFHYFRYSLEEDSKAPIHDERHKGRSIYLTPVFSVFLEPRSVIITGNLYTSHLHGIDGVTLEDEVIITNWQNIKNDDMREIVHGGGTLLQSNV
;
A
#
# COMPACT_ATOMS: atom_id res chain seq x y z
N MET A 1 -13.09 -18.89 6.81
CA MET A 1 -12.94 -17.99 7.98
C MET A 1 -11.46 -17.80 8.23
N LEU A 2 -10.96 -16.57 8.15
CA LEU A 2 -9.61 -16.25 8.62
C LEU A 2 -9.62 -16.32 10.17
N GLU A 3 -8.69 -17.04 10.77
CA GLU A 3 -8.48 -17.12 12.24
C GLU A 3 -7.95 -15.79 12.80
N ALA A 4 -8.70 -14.70 12.64
CA ALA A 4 -8.25 -13.35 12.90
C ALA A 4 -8.42 -12.92 14.37
N CYS A 5 -8.25 -13.83 15.34
CA CYS A 5 -8.48 -13.51 16.76
C CYS A 5 -7.42 -14.13 17.70
N THR A 6 -6.23 -14.40 17.19
CA THR A 6 -5.08 -14.83 18.00
C THR A 6 -4.01 -13.76 17.99
N SER A 7 -3.26 -13.61 19.09
CA SER A 7 -2.11 -12.70 19.18
C SER A 7 -1.01 -13.00 18.15
N ALA A 8 -1.06 -14.17 17.50
CA ALA A 8 -0.15 -14.60 16.44
C ALA A 8 -0.65 -14.26 15.02
N PHE A 9 -1.85 -13.70 14.85
CA PHE A 9 -2.42 -13.49 13.51
C PHE A 9 -1.62 -12.48 12.68
N LEU A 10 -1.33 -11.28 13.21
CA LEU A 10 -0.56 -10.27 12.47
C LEU A 10 0.93 -10.63 12.32
N PRO A 11 1.64 -11.09 13.37
CA PRO A 11 3.07 -11.41 13.25
C PRO A 11 3.44 -12.38 12.14
N ARG A 12 2.55 -13.31 11.76
CA ARG A 12 2.81 -14.24 10.63
C ARG A 12 2.80 -13.57 9.26
N TRP A 13 2.28 -12.35 9.17
CA TRP A 13 2.16 -11.55 7.95
C TRP A 13 3.16 -10.40 7.93
N THR A 14 4.09 -10.35 8.88
CA THR A 14 5.13 -9.32 8.92
C THR A 14 6.03 -9.44 7.71
N ILE A 15 6.19 -8.33 7.01
CA ILE A 15 7.20 -8.10 6.00
C ILE A 15 8.14 -7.01 6.52
N GLN A 16 9.44 -7.20 6.38
CA GLN A 16 10.43 -6.28 6.93
C GLN A 16 11.69 -6.23 6.08
N CYS A 17 12.33 -5.07 6.08
CA CYS A 17 13.71 -4.87 5.67
C CYS A 17 14.48 -4.24 6.85
N ASP A 18 15.72 -3.83 6.60
CA ASP A 18 16.57 -3.25 7.64
C ASP A 18 16.04 -1.94 8.24
N VAL A 19 15.16 -1.23 7.53
CA VAL A 19 14.70 0.12 7.91
C VAL A 19 13.21 0.21 8.23
N ALA A 20 12.42 -0.82 7.90
CA ALA A 20 10.96 -0.74 7.98
C ALA A 20 10.30 -2.12 8.15
N SER A 21 9.10 -2.11 8.74
CA SER A 21 8.22 -3.27 8.80
C SER A 21 6.77 -2.87 8.51
N ALA A 22 6.04 -3.76 7.85
CA ALA A 22 4.60 -3.66 7.59
C ALA A 22 3.95 -5.04 7.70
N TYR A 23 2.63 -5.11 7.56
CA TYR A 23 1.91 -6.38 7.41
C TYR A 23 1.34 -6.49 6.01
N TYR A 24 1.59 -7.62 5.33
CA TYR A 24 1.00 -7.91 4.02
C TYR A 24 0.19 -9.20 4.09
N ILE A 25 -1.10 -9.10 3.76
CA ILE A 25 -2.02 -10.24 3.75
C ILE A 25 -2.55 -10.41 2.32
N PRO A 26 -2.10 -11.41 1.56
CA PRO A 26 -2.63 -11.70 0.23
C PRO A 26 -4.04 -12.28 0.36
N CYS A 27 -4.87 -12.10 -0.68
CA CYS A 27 -6.26 -12.61 -0.70
C CYS A 27 -7.06 -12.22 0.56
N PHE A 28 -6.82 -11.01 1.08
CA PHE A 28 -7.50 -10.50 2.27
C PHE A 28 -9.00 -10.39 2.05
N ILE A 29 -9.44 -9.92 0.87
CA ILE A 29 -10.86 -9.93 0.48
C ILE A 29 -11.16 -11.07 -0.51
N SER A 30 -12.42 -11.48 -0.54
CA SER A 30 -12.95 -12.46 -1.51
C SER A 30 -13.15 -11.82 -2.90
N LYS A 31 -13.38 -12.65 -3.92
CA LYS A 31 -13.69 -12.15 -5.28
C LYS A 31 -15.03 -11.43 -5.32
N GLU A 32 -15.98 -11.90 -4.52
CA GLU A 32 -17.31 -11.32 -4.37
C GLU A 32 -17.22 -9.95 -3.70
N GLU A 33 -16.40 -9.82 -2.66
CA GLU A 33 -16.13 -8.53 -2.00
C GLU A 33 -15.39 -7.56 -2.93
N GLU A 34 -14.40 -8.01 -3.70
CA GLU A 34 -13.75 -7.18 -4.72
C GLU A 34 -14.75 -6.69 -5.76
N THR A 35 -15.59 -7.59 -6.28
CA THR A 35 -16.66 -7.22 -7.22
C THR A 35 -17.61 -6.18 -6.63
N TYR A 36 -17.94 -6.32 -5.34
CA TYR A 36 -18.77 -5.34 -4.63
C TYR A 36 -18.07 -3.98 -4.53
N LEU A 37 -16.81 -3.94 -4.12
CA LEU A 37 -16.03 -2.70 -3.99
C LEU A 37 -15.86 -1.99 -5.35
N LEU A 38 -15.59 -2.74 -6.42
CA LEU A 38 -15.50 -2.19 -7.78
C LEU A 38 -16.83 -1.61 -8.26
N ARG A 39 -17.96 -2.27 -7.95
CA ARG A 39 -19.29 -1.70 -8.25
C ARG A 39 -19.54 -0.42 -7.48
N GLN A 40 -19.14 -0.35 -6.21
CA GLN A 40 -19.23 0.88 -5.42
C GLN A 40 -18.36 1.99 -6.02
N GLY A 41 -17.17 1.67 -6.51
CA GLY A 41 -16.28 2.62 -7.19
C GLY A 41 -16.86 3.19 -8.47
N ASN A 42 -17.36 2.32 -9.36
CA ASN A 42 -17.99 2.75 -10.62
C ASN A 42 -19.19 3.67 -10.38
N GLN A 43 -20.01 3.40 -9.37
CA GLN A 43 -21.13 4.27 -8.99
C GLN A 43 -20.66 5.68 -8.57
N ILE A 44 -19.51 5.81 -7.91
CA ILE A 44 -18.96 7.12 -7.52
C ILE A 44 -18.54 7.92 -8.75
N ASN A 45 -17.94 7.28 -9.75
CA ASN A 45 -17.55 7.94 -10.98
C ASN A 45 -18.73 8.44 -11.79
N GLU A 46 -19.85 7.73 -11.75
CA GLU A 46 -21.12 8.17 -12.33
C GLU A 46 -21.72 9.38 -11.58
N TYR A 47 -21.38 9.57 -10.29
CA TYR A 47 -21.94 10.64 -9.43
C TYR A 47 -20.85 11.43 -8.66
N PRO A 48 -20.08 12.31 -9.33
CA PRO A 48 -18.86 12.91 -8.78
C PRO A 48 -19.05 13.82 -7.56
N ASN A 49 -20.28 14.31 -7.29
CA ASN A 49 -20.57 15.12 -6.10
C ASN A 49 -20.55 14.32 -4.78
N GLN A 50 -20.38 13.00 -4.82
CA GLN A 50 -20.21 12.13 -3.64
C GLN A 50 -18.74 11.73 -3.36
N ARG A 51 -17.77 12.32 -4.09
CA ARG A 51 -16.39 11.83 -4.18
C ARG A 51 -15.55 11.88 -2.90
N TRP A 52 -15.93 12.62 -1.86
CA TRP A 52 -14.97 12.90 -0.78
C TRP A 52 -15.39 12.52 0.65
N GLU A 53 -16.67 12.25 0.96
CA GLU A 53 -17.09 11.92 2.33
C GLU A 53 -18.33 11.01 2.39
N THR A 54 -18.23 9.75 1.93
CA THR A 54 -19.29 8.76 2.22
C THR A 54 -18.89 7.86 3.38
N LEU A 55 -19.87 7.46 4.21
CA LEU A 55 -19.67 6.54 5.34
C LEU A 55 -18.93 5.27 4.92
N LEU A 56 -17.84 4.98 5.64
CA LEU A 56 -17.00 3.79 5.48
C LEU A 56 -17.80 2.49 5.35
N GLU A 57 -18.82 2.33 6.20
CA GLU A 57 -19.64 1.10 6.23
C GLU A 57 -20.43 0.88 4.95
N LEU A 58 -20.88 1.95 4.30
CA LEU A 58 -21.59 1.87 3.04
C LEU A 58 -20.67 1.56 1.85
N ARG A 59 -19.38 1.92 1.95
CA ARG A 59 -18.42 1.77 0.85
C ARG A 59 -17.62 0.48 0.94
N VAL A 60 -17.08 0.20 2.13
CA VAL A 60 -16.18 -0.94 2.37
C VAL A 60 -16.94 -2.16 2.87
N GLY A 61 -18.10 -1.96 3.51
CA GLY A 61 -18.92 -3.02 4.06
C GLY A 61 -18.46 -3.49 5.46
N PRO A 62 -19.40 -3.89 6.33
CA PRO A 62 -19.12 -4.21 7.73
C PRO A 62 -18.21 -5.44 7.90
N TYR A 63 -18.21 -6.38 6.96
CA TYR A 63 -17.39 -7.59 7.04
C TYR A 63 -15.90 -7.32 6.80
N ILE A 64 -15.56 -6.46 5.84
CA ILE A 64 -14.17 -6.06 5.60
C ILE A 64 -13.66 -5.22 6.78
N LEU A 65 -14.47 -4.27 7.27
CA LEU A 65 -14.13 -3.46 8.45
C LEU A 65 -13.98 -4.31 9.71
N GLY A 66 -14.86 -5.29 9.91
CA GLY A 66 -14.78 -6.26 11.00
C GLY A 66 -13.49 -7.07 10.94
N ARG A 67 -13.07 -7.52 9.75
CA ARG A 67 -11.80 -8.22 9.54
C ARG A 67 -10.58 -7.33 9.78
N LEU A 68 -10.62 -6.07 9.35
CA LEU A 68 -9.55 -5.10 9.66
C LEU A 68 -9.43 -4.87 11.16
N ARG A 69 -10.57 -4.68 11.86
CA ARG A 69 -10.61 -4.54 13.32
C ARG A 69 -10.06 -5.79 14.01
N SER A 70 -10.44 -6.98 13.55
CA SER A 70 -10.00 -8.24 14.18
C SER A 70 -8.50 -8.48 14.04
N THR A 71 -7.82 -7.86 13.05
CA THR A 71 -6.35 -7.91 13.00
C THR A 71 -5.68 -7.35 14.26
N GLY A 72 -6.31 -6.39 14.94
CA GLY A 72 -5.72 -5.67 16.06
C GLY A 72 -4.77 -4.54 15.66
N ALA A 73 -4.48 -4.34 14.36
CA ALA A 73 -3.53 -3.33 13.89
C ALA A 73 -3.93 -1.89 14.29
N PHE A 74 -5.23 -1.63 14.35
CA PHE A 74 -5.79 -0.33 14.75
C PHE A 74 -5.98 -0.22 16.27
N GLY A 75 -5.45 -1.16 17.05
CA GLY A 75 -5.63 -1.25 18.50
C GLY A 75 -5.16 -0.03 19.27
N ASP A 76 -4.22 0.74 18.72
CA ASP A 76 -3.71 1.97 19.33
C ASP A 76 -4.40 3.23 18.79
N SER A 77 -5.15 3.14 17.69
CA SER A 77 -5.84 4.31 17.13
C SER A 77 -6.94 4.82 18.07
N PRO A 78 -7.28 6.13 18.05
CA PRO A 78 -8.31 6.70 18.91
C PRO A 78 -9.67 5.99 18.80
N HIS A 79 -10.01 5.49 17.61
CA HIS A 79 -11.30 4.84 17.32
C HIS A 79 -11.23 3.31 17.31
N LYS A 80 -10.05 2.73 17.59
CA LYS A 80 -9.82 1.27 17.59
C LYS A 80 -10.25 0.59 16.29
N GLY A 81 -10.12 1.30 15.17
CA GLY A 81 -10.57 0.87 13.84
C GLY A 81 -10.32 1.94 12.77
N ALA A 82 -10.55 1.58 11.51
CA ALA A 82 -10.52 2.52 10.38
C ALA A 82 -11.76 3.44 10.41
N ILE A 83 -11.56 4.73 10.09
CA ILE A 83 -12.61 5.76 10.15
C ILE A 83 -12.88 6.49 8.83
N ARG A 84 -11.94 6.43 7.88
CA ARG A 84 -12.06 7.00 6.54
C ARG A 84 -11.55 6.00 5.52
N ALA A 85 -12.19 5.92 4.35
CA ALA A 85 -11.65 5.26 3.17
C ALA A 85 -11.52 6.27 2.05
N ILE A 86 -10.45 6.11 1.28
CA ILE A 86 -10.22 6.82 0.03
C ILE A 86 -10.21 5.76 -1.05
N LEU A 87 -10.96 5.99 -2.13
CA LEU A 87 -10.90 5.14 -3.32
C LEU A 87 -10.15 5.92 -4.40
N ASN A 88 -9.04 5.35 -4.85
CA ASN A 88 -8.26 5.90 -5.94
C ASN A 88 -8.31 4.94 -7.13
N GLU A 89 -8.71 5.48 -8.29
CA GLU A 89 -8.42 4.84 -9.56
C GLU A 89 -7.06 5.37 -10.02
N LEU A 90 -6.15 4.45 -10.29
CA LEU A 90 -4.75 4.76 -10.56
C LEU A 90 -4.37 4.27 -11.95
N SER A 91 -3.73 5.16 -12.69
CA SER A 91 -2.86 4.86 -13.83
C SER A 91 -1.43 4.71 -13.34
N ILE A 92 -0.59 4.08 -14.14
CA ILE A 92 0.85 3.92 -13.85
C ILE A 92 1.48 5.31 -13.67
N GLY A 93 2.16 5.53 -12.55
CA GLY A 93 2.83 6.80 -12.23
C GLY A 93 1.94 7.90 -11.66
N ASP A 94 0.64 7.66 -11.45
CA ASP A 94 -0.29 8.67 -10.91
C ASP A 94 0.07 9.07 -9.48
N VAL A 95 0.72 8.18 -8.72
CA VAL A 95 1.09 8.42 -7.32
C VAL A 95 2.59 8.64 -7.20
N GLN A 96 3.02 9.88 -7.43
CA GLN A 96 4.40 10.31 -7.17
C GLN A 96 4.73 10.22 -5.67
N PRO A 97 6.02 10.10 -5.28
CA PRO A 97 6.41 10.01 -3.89
C PRO A 97 5.91 11.21 -3.07
N HIS A 98 5.05 10.95 -2.10
CA HIS A 98 4.45 11.96 -1.24
C HIS A 98 4.28 11.46 0.20
N GLU A 99 4.04 12.39 1.12
CA GLU A 99 3.54 12.09 2.46
C GLU A 99 2.06 12.50 2.51
N ASP A 100 1.28 11.74 3.27
CA ASP A 100 -0.11 12.08 3.56
C ASP A 100 -0.23 13.17 4.64
N ASP A 101 -1.42 13.74 4.78
CA ASP A 101 -1.69 14.75 5.81
C ASP A 101 -1.32 14.23 7.22
N PRO A 102 -0.48 14.95 7.99
CA PRO A 102 -0.10 14.55 9.34
C PRO A 102 -1.27 14.36 10.33
N ALA A 103 -2.47 14.84 9.98
CA ALA A 103 -3.69 14.60 10.74
C ALA A 103 -4.15 13.13 10.71
N TYR A 104 -3.66 12.31 9.77
CA TYR A 104 -3.94 10.87 9.76
C TYR A 104 -3.21 10.16 10.89
N HIS A 105 -3.93 9.28 11.60
CA HIS A 105 -3.26 8.37 12.52
C HIS A 105 -2.30 7.47 11.73
N PRO A 106 -1.08 7.16 12.22
CA PRO A 106 -0.06 6.46 11.45
C PRO A 106 -0.42 5.06 10.94
N VAL A 107 -1.56 4.51 11.36
CA VAL A 107 -1.98 3.17 10.94
C VAL A 107 -2.93 3.27 9.76
N VAL A 108 -2.47 2.80 8.60
CA VAL A 108 -3.22 2.80 7.34
C VAL A 108 -3.33 1.38 6.79
N ALA A 109 -4.48 1.06 6.19
CA ALA A 109 -4.69 -0.17 5.46
C ALA A 109 -5.07 0.14 4.01
N THR A 110 -4.27 -0.33 3.07
CA THR A 110 -4.52 -0.19 1.64
C THR A 110 -4.94 -1.54 1.08
N ILE A 111 -6.17 -1.62 0.55
CA ILE A 111 -6.71 -2.81 -0.11
C ILE A 111 -6.59 -2.62 -1.62
N SER A 112 -5.88 -3.53 -2.29
CA SER A 112 -5.69 -3.46 -3.74
C SER A 112 -6.78 -4.20 -4.49
N LEU A 113 -7.21 -3.67 -5.63
CA LEU A 113 -8.30 -4.20 -6.46
C LEU A 113 -7.85 -4.28 -7.93
N SER A 114 -8.46 -5.18 -8.70
CA SER A 114 -8.33 -5.34 -10.16
C SER A 114 -6.97 -5.79 -10.69
N PHE A 115 -5.92 -4.99 -10.51
CA PHE A 115 -4.61 -5.19 -11.13
C PHE A 115 -3.48 -5.31 -10.11
N TYR A 116 -2.35 -5.86 -10.57
CA TYR A 116 -1.10 -5.88 -9.80
C TYR A 116 -0.44 -4.51 -9.86
N SER A 117 0.27 -4.15 -8.79
CA SER A 117 1.09 -2.94 -8.74
C SER A 117 2.24 -3.10 -7.75
N VAL A 118 3.20 -2.18 -7.80
CA VAL A 118 4.28 -2.10 -6.83
C VAL A 118 4.14 -0.82 -6.01
N PHE A 119 4.04 -0.99 -4.70
CA PHE A 119 4.02 0.11 -3.76
C PHE A 119 5.42 0.34 -3.21
N HIS A 120 5.95 1.54 -3.45
CA HIS A 120 7.29 1.94 -3.04
C HIS A 120 7.24 2.92 -1.88
N TYR A 121 8.20 2.79 -0.97
CA TYR A 121 8.51 3.78 0.06
C TYR A 121 9.91 4.34 -0.17
N PHE A 122 10.02 5.65 -0.03
CA PHE A 122 11.22 6.44 -0.27
C PHE A 122 11.55 7.28 0.95
N ARG A 123 12.77 7.81 0.97
CA ARG A 123 13.24 8.75 1.98
C ARG A 123 13.68 10.04 1.31
N TYR A 124 13.78 11.10 2.10
CA TYR A 124 14.51 12.29 1.67
C TYR A 124 16.00 11.97 1.47
N SER A 125 16.64 12.69 0.55
CA SER A 125 18.09 12.60 0.33
C SER A 125 18.85 13.07 1.57
N LEU A 126 19.96 12.39 1.87
CA LEU A 126 20.95 12.77 2.86
C LEU A 126 22.14 13.44 2.18
N GLU A 127 22.94 14.20 2.93
CA GLU A 127 24.11 14.93 2.37
C GLU A 127 25.15 14.00 1.72
N GLU A 128 25.21 12.74 2.17
CA GLU A 128 26.14 11.70 1.69
C GLU A 128 25.64 10.98 0.43
N ASP A 129 24.37 11.17 0.03
CA ASP A 129 23.81 10.58 -1.19
C ASP A 129 24.46 11.21 -2.42
N SER A 130 25.56 10.62 -2.86
CA SER A 130 26.39 11.08 -3.98
C SER A 130 25.71 10.98 -5.36
N LYS A 131 24.41 10.65 -5.39
CA LYS A 131 23.54 10.57 -6.56
C LYS A 131 22.23 11.31 -6.26
N ALA A 132 22.24 12.64 -6.31
CA ALA A 132 21.01 13.42 -6.28
C ALA A 132 20.34 13.36 -7.67
N PRO A 133 19.09 12.91 -7.84
CA PRO A 133 18.33 13.19 -9.05
C PRO A 133 17.67 14.56 -8.95
N ILE A 134 17.78 15.31 -10.06
CA ILE A 134 16.94 16.43 -10.51
C ILE A 134 16.63 17.48 -9.42
N HIS A 135 17.45 18.53 -9.41
CA HIS A 135 17.12 19.80 -8.78
C HIS A 135 15.89 20.41 -9.50
N ASP A 136 14.67 20.12 -9.03
CA ASP A 136 13.49 20.86 -9.49
C ASP A 136 13.50 22.23 -8.81
N GLU A 137 14.14 23.20 -9.46
CA GLU A 137 14.20 24.61 -9.01
C GLU A 137 12.82 25.26 -8.81
N ARG A 138 11.74 24.58 -9.17
CA ARG A 138 10.37 25.09 -9.07
C ARG A 138 9.72 24.83 -7.70
N HIS A 139 10.28 23.96 -6.87
CA HIS A 139 9.71 23.65 -5.56
C HIS A 139 10.76 23.81 -4.44
N LYS A 140 10.48 24.69 -3.47
CA LYS A 140 11.26 24.87 -2.22
C LYS A 140 11.13 23.64 -1.29
N GLY A 141 11.35 22.43 -1.80
CA GLY A 141 11.16 21.16 -1.11
C GLY A 141 12.47 20.43 -0.86
N ARG A 142 12.49 19.53 0.13
CA ARG A 142 13.59 18.57 0.34
C ARG A 142 13.70 17.63 -0.86
N SER A 143 14.91 17.33 -1.30
CA SER A 143 15.15 16.34 -2.36
C SER A 143 14.82 14.93 -1.89
N ILE A 144 14.36 14.09 -2.82
CA ILE A 144 13.93 12.71 -2.57
C ILE A 144 14.96 11.75 -3.17
N TYR A 145 15.32 10.71 -2.41
CA TYR A 145 16.14 9.62 -2.91
C TYR A 145 15.25 8.60 -3.61
N LEU A 146 15.29 8.58 -4.95
CA LEU A 146 14.37 7.80 -5.81
C LEU A 146 14.71 6.30 -5.94
N THR A 147 15.69 5.80 -5.18
CA THR A 147 15.86 4.38 -4.95
C THR A 147 14.99 3.99 -3.75
N PRO A 148 13.95 3.16 -3.92
CA PRO A 148 13.04 2.78 -2.85
C PRO A 148 13.79 2.06 -1.72
N VAL A 149 13.44 2.38 -0.48
CA VAL A 149 13.98 1.68 0.71
C VAL A 149 13.11 0.47 1.10
N PHE A 150 11.88 0.43 0.60
CA PHE A 150 10.93 -0.66 0.79
C PHE A 150 10.00 -0.71 -0.41
N SER A 151 9.86 -1.89 -1.03
CA SER A 151 8.87 -2.09 -2.10
C SER A 151 8.02 -3.32 -1.81
N VAL A 152 6.73 -3.24 -2.13
CA VAL A 152 5.75 -4.30 -1.89
C VAL A 152 4.96 -4.55 -3.16
N PHE A 153 4.92 -5.80 -3.60
CA PHE A 153 4.10 -6.22 -4.73
C PHE A 153 2.67 -6.45 -4.24
N LEU A 154 1.73 -5.66 -4.76
CA LEU A 154 0.34 -5.70 -4.35
C LEU A 154 -0.46 -6.56 -5.32
N GLU A 155 -0.93 -7.71 -4.85
CA GLU A 155 -1.88 -8.53 -5.60
C GLU A 155 -3.31 -7.98 -5.46
N PRO A 156 -4.17 -8.12 -6.48
CA PRO A 156 -5.59 -7.90 -6.32
C PRO A 156 -6.12 -8.66 -5.10
N ARG A 157 -6.96 -7.99 -4.32
CA ARG A 157 -7.56 -8.46 -3.07
C ARG A 157 -6.62 -8.56 -1.88
N SER A 158 -5.36 -8.16 -2.01
CA SER A 158 -4.45 -8.07 -0.86
C SER A 158 -4.76 -6.85 0.01
N VAL A 159 -4.25 -6.87 1.25
CA VAL A 159 -4.13 -5.67 2.07
C VAL A 159 -2.69 -5.51 2.54
N ILE A 160 -2.17 -4.29 2.46
CA ILE A 160 -0.99 -3.86 3.21
C ILE A 160 -1.45 -2.98 4.37
N ILE A 161 -0.92 -3.25 5.56
CA ILE A 161 -1.13 -2.43 6.76
C ILE A 161 0.20 -1.84 7.18
N THR A 162 0.30 -0.52 7.16
CA THR A 162 1.47 0.24 7.58
C THR A 162 1.20 0.99 8.86
N GLY A 163 2.23 1.09 9.71
CA GLY A 163 2.26 1.97 10.88
C GLY A 163 3.14 3.19 10.58
N ASN A 164 4.10 3.47 11.45
CA ASN A 164 5.04 4.60 11.32
C ASN A 164 5.71 4.75 9.94
N LEU A 165 5.86 3.67 9.18
CA LEU A 165 6.32 3.72 7.79
C LEU A 165 5.51 4.74 6.96
N TYR A 166 4.20 4.83 7.19
CA TYR A 166 3.30 5.74 6.47
C TYR A 166 3.54 7.22 6.76
N THR A 167 4.10 7.55 7.92
CA THR A 167 4.31 8.95 8.34
C THR A 167 5.79 9.37 8.37
N SER A 168 6.70 8.42 8.16
CA SER A 168 8.15 8.65 8.20
C SER A 168 8.82 8.55 6.84
N HIS A 169 8.11 8.03 5.84
CA HIS A 169 8.61 7.79 4.50
C HIS A 169 7.60 8.32 3.49
N LEU A 170 8.11 8.73 2.33
CA LEU A 170 7.26 9.08 1.20
C LEU A 170 6.80 7.79 0.52
N HIS A 171 5.58 7.75 0.01
CA HIS A 171 5.07 6.58 -0.70
C HIS A 171 4.60 6.92 -2.11
N GLY A 172 4.79 5.98 -3.04
CA GLY A 172 4.41 6.13 -4.44
C GLY A 172 4.15 4.77 -5.09
N ILE A 173 3.39 4.74 -6.18
CA ILE A 173 2.96 3.51 -6.85
C ILE A 173 3.38 3.58 -8.32
N ASP A 174 4.03 2.51 -8.80
CA ASP A 174 4.42 2.21 -10.19
C ASP A 174 5.10 3.35 -11.00
N GLY A 175 6.18 3.05 -11.71
CA GLY A 175 6.80 4.02 -12.65
C GLY A 175 7.40 5.28 -11.99
N VAL A 176 7.58 5.25 -10.67
CA VAL A 176 8.14 6.35 -9.87
C VAL A 176 9.61 6.17 -9.49
N THR A 177 10.17 4.99 -9.73
CA THR A 177 11.59 4.72 -9.48
C THR A 177 12.41 4.70 -10.76
N LEU A 178 13.67 5.15 -10.65
CA LEU A 178 14.66 5.16 -11.71
C LEU A 178 15.37 3.80 -11.87
N GLU A 179 15.06 2.84 -11.00
CA GLU A 179 15.68 1.51 -11.01
C GLU A 179 14.95 0.58 -11.98
N ASP A 180 15.70 -0.05 -12.88
CA ASP A 180 15.20 -1.11 -13.77
C ASP A 180 14.85 -2.40 -12.99
N GLU A 181 15.50 -2.58 -11.84
CA GLU A 181 15.34 -3.73 -10.95
C GLU A 181 14.95 -3.26 -9.55
N VAL A 182 13.88 -3.84 -8.98
CA VAL A 182 13.39 -3.48 -7.66
C VAL A 182 13.30 -4.70 -6.75
N ILE A 183 13.81 -4.59 -5.53
CA ILE A 183 13.65 -5.63 -4.51
C ILE A 183 12.25 -5.53 -3.88
N ILE A 184 11.48 -6.60 -4.04
CA ILE A 184 10.13 -6.80 -3.51
C ILE A 184 10.22 -7.51 -2.16
N THR A 185 9.82 -6.81 -1.10
CA THR A 185 9.94 -7.29 0.29
C THR A 185 9.03 -8.49 0.58
N ASN A 186 7.81 -8.51 0.02
CA ASN A 186 6.80 -9.52 0.29
C ASN A 186 6.83 -10.69 -0.70
N TRP A 187 7.93 -10.91 -1.42
CA TRP A 187 8.01 -11.90 -2.50
C TRP A 187 7.60 -13.32 -2.06
N GLN A 188 7.90 -13.70 -0.82
CA GLN A 188 7.54 -15.00 -0.24
C GLN A 188 6.03 -15.16 -0.01
N ASN A 189 5.30 -14.04 0.05
CA ASN A 189 3.88 -14.01 0.33
C ASN A 189 3.03 -13.91 -0.95
N ILE A 190 3.64 -13.74 -2.12
CA ILE A 190 2.93 -13.69 -3.42
C ILE A 190 2.22 -15.03 -3.67
N LYS A 191 0.92 -14.97 -3.99
CA LYS A 191 0.07 -16.15 -4.20
C LYS A 191 -0.06 -16.57 -5.65
N ASN A 192 -0.02 -15.63 -6.59
CA ASN A 192 0.01 -15.97 -8.01
C ASN A 192 1.33 -16.67 -8.34
N ASP A 193 1.26 -17.90 -8.87
CA ASP A 193 2.45 -18.73 -9.11
C ASP A 193 3.35 -18.14 -10.22
N ASP A 194 2.78 -17.58 -11.28
CA ASP A 194 3.52 -16.95 -12.39
C ASP A 194 4.28 -15.71 -11.88
N MET A 195 3.60 -14.84 -11.14
CA MET A 195 4.22 -13.66 -10.52
C MET A 195 5.24 -14.05 -9.48
N ARG A 196 4.97 -15.11 -8.70
CA ARG A 196 5.94 -15.62 -7.73
C ARG A 196 7.20 -16.08 -8.45
N GLU A 197 7.10 -16.81 -9.56
CA GLU A 197 8.26 -17.27 -10.33
C GLU A 197 9.12 -16.10 -10.84
N ILE A 198 8.48 -15.03 -11.32
CA ILE A 198 9.16 -13.81 -11.78
C ILE A 198 9.96 -13.16 -10.63
N VAL A 199 9.39 -13.07 -9.43
CA VAL A 199 10.01 -12.40 -8.28
C VAL A 199 10.96 -13.33 -7.48
N HIS A 200 10.83 -14.66 -7.62
CA HIS A 200 11.54 -15.68 -6.82
C HIS A 200 13.06 -15.72 -7.05
N GLY A 201 13.59 -15.12 -8.12
CA GLY A 201 15.04 -15.08 -8.42
C GLY A 201 15.92 -14.28 -7.44
N GLY A 202 15.42 -13.99 -6.22
CA GLY A 202 16.10 -13.18 -5.21
C GLY A 202 15.22 -12.11 -4.56
N GLY A 203 13.93 -12.06 -4.89
CA GLY A 203 13.04 -10.96 -4.50
C GLY A 203 13.08 -9.80 -5.50
N THR A 204 13.84 -9.89 -6.58
CA THR A 204 13.99 -8.82 -7.56
C THR A 204 12.94 -8.91 -8.66
N LEU A 205 12.28 -7.80 -8.95
CA LEU A 205 11.32 -7.62 -10.04
C LEU A 205 11.90 -6.64 -11.06
N LEU A 206 11.90 -7.02 -12.33
CA LEU A 206 12.22 -6.11 -13.43
C LEU A 206 11.01 -5.24 -13.72
N GLN A 207 11.17 -3.92 -13.83
CA GLN A 207 10.05 -3.01 -14.14
C GLN A 207 9.35 -3.37 -15.45
N SER A 208 10.05 -3.93 -16.43
CA SER A 208 9.48 -4.38 -17.71
C SER A 208 8.44 -5.49 -17.59
N ASN A 209 8.32 -6.12 -16.42
CA ASN A 209 7.48 -7.29 -16.19
C ASN A 209 6.18 -6.97 -15.42
N VAL A 210 5.95 -5.70 -15.09
CA VAL A 210 4.75 -5.22 -14.38
C VAL A 210 3.74 -4.65 -15.36
#